data_AF-A0A7U3ZNT7-F1
#
_entry.id   AF-A0A7U3ZNT7-F1
#
_cell.length_a   1.000
_cell.length_b   1.000
_cell.length_c   1.000
_cell.angle_alpha   90.00
_cell.angle_beta   90.00
_cell.angle_gamma   90.00
#
_symmetry.space_group_name_H-M   'P 1'
#
loop_
_entity.id
_entity.type
_entity.pdbx_description
1 polymer ?
#
loop_
_entity_poly.entity_id
_entity_poly.type
_entity_poly.pdbx_seq_one_letter_code
_entity_poly.pdbx_strand_id
1 'polypeptide(L)'
;MTEEMSQDKINLVNFTDKKITVKHYLNLYIRPVVDNDETEKDPNLWRHALYVRITFNRLTAKIKSATNLWCTVNELNTLSEDLQKLLDRERMFLMDHISRAYTSFVKENRPWTTMEEFDVNKLLEGFKYEDYELDTIVNKLLNQSMKTYLAKEFPDEDTSLLDEAIQGIHKVSPLELLTYYSKTIPSLSKFKEKYADEIWTWKVHYVNFKNTNAEYNRLGASMFDLTHGDFKKAFIESNPTHNSLYIKIIDDIQTLMNEHPYPSNFNFN
;
A
#
# COMPACT_ATOMS: atom_id res chain seq x y z
N MET A 1 -22.53 -15.42 1.62
CA MET A 1 -21.84 -16.08 0.49
C MET A 1 -20.91 -15.04 -0.12
N THR A 2 -19.60 -15.09 0.15
CA THR A 2 -18.65 -14.14 -0.48
C THR A 2 -18.63 -14.43 -1.98
N GLU A 3 -19.06 -13.47 -2.79
CA GLU A 3 -18.93 -13.55 -4.24
C GLU A 3 -17.48 -13.91 -4.60
N GLU A 4 -17.31 -14.91 -5.46
CA GLU A 4 -16.00 -15.19 -6.03
C GLU A 4 -15.63 -14.03 -6.94
N MET A 5 -14.42 -13.51 -6.76
CA MET A 5 -13.91 -12.42 -7.57
C MET A 5 -13.83 -12.88 -9.03
N SER A 6 -14.27 -12.04 -9.97
CA SER A 6 -14.27 -12.41 -11.39
C SER A 6 -12.84 -12.71 -11.89
N GLN A 7 -12.71 -13.61 -12.85
CA GLN A 7 -11.41 -13.99 -13.42
C GLN A 7 -10.69 -12.79 -14.04
N ASP A 8 -11.43 -11.85 -14.62
CA ASP A 8 -10.87 -10.61 -15.19
C ASP A 8 -10.18 -9.75 -14.12
N LYS A 9 -10.81 -9.59 -12.95
CA LYS A 9 -10.21 -8.89 -11.80
C LYS A 9 -8.97 -9.63 -11.30
N ILE A 10 -9.00 -10.96 -11.24
CA ILE A 10 -7.83 -11.75 -10.85
C ILE A 10 -6.67 -11.53 -11.83
N ASN A 11 -6.93 -11.63 -13.14
CA ASN A 11 -5.92 -11.47 -14.19
C ASN A 11 -5.33 -10.05 -14.22
N LEU A 12 -6.08 -9.04 -13.75
CA LEU A 12 -5.61 -7.66 -13.67
C LEU A 12 -4.44 -7.47 -12.69
N VAL A 13 -4.39 -8.25 -11.61
CA VAL A 13 -3.42 -8.07 -10.50
C VAL A 13 -2.51 -9.26 -10.26
N ASN A 14 -2.81 -10.42 -10.85
CA ASN A 14 -1.96 -11.59 -10.79
C ASN A 14 -1.18 -11.76 -12.08
N PHE A 15 0.06 -11.27 -12.08
CA PHE A 15 1.01 -11.35 -13.19
C PHE A 15 1.87 -12.62 -13.14
N THR A 16 1.50 -13.59 -12.32
CA THR A 16 2.23 -14.84 -12.14
C THR A 16 1.48 -16.00 -12.83
N ASP A 17 2.20 -17.08 -13.11
CA ASP A 17 1.60 -18.36 -13.51
C ASP A 17 0.96 -19.12 -12.33
N LYS A 18 0.95 -18.52 -11.13
CA LYS A 18 0.59 -19.17 -9.88
C LYS A 18 -0.81 -18.76 -9.43
N LYS A 19 -1.46 -19.67 -8.71
CA LYS A 19 -2.75 -19.38 -8.09
C LYS A 19 -2.56 -18.56 -6.82
N ILE A 20 -3.17 -17.37 -6.80
CA ILE A 20 -3.31 -16.52 -5.63
C ILE A 20 -4.79 -16.49 -5.25
N THR A 21 -5.10 -16.64 -3.97
CA THR A 21 -6.47 -16.54 -3.46
C THR A 21 -6.47 -15.78 -2.14
N VAL A 22 -7.31 -14.75 -2.05
CA VAL A 22 -7.43 -13.90 -0.86
C VAL A 22 -8.87 -13.91 -0.38
N LYS A 23 -9.12 -14.40 0.84
CA LYS A 23 -10.45 -14.55 1.42
C LYS A 23 -10.54 -13.91 2.80
N HIS A 24 -11.54 -13.05 2.97
CA HIS A 24 -11.92 -12.50 4.26
C HIS A 24 -12.71 -13.53 5.07
N TYR A 25 -12.43 -13.62 6.38
CA TYR A 25 -13.11 -14.54 7.29
C TYR A 25 -13.09 -14.00 8.72
N LEU A 26 -14.05 -14.43 9.55
CA LEU A 26 -14.04 -14.15 10.99
C LEU A 26 -13.19 -15.18 11.72
N ASN A 27 -12.27 -14.71 12.57
CA ASN A 27 -11.52 -15.59 13.45
C ASN A 27 -12.28 -15.80 14.77
N LEU A 28 -13.09 -16.86 14.81
CA LEU A 28 -13.94 -17.19 15.97
C LEU A 28 -13.16 -17.74 17.17
N TYR A 29 -11.86 -18.02 17.03
CA TYR A 29 -11.01 -18.45 18.13
C TYR A 29 -10.52 -17.29 19.00
N ILE A 30 -10.64 -16.05 18.51
CA ILE A 30 -10.30 -14.85 19.27
C ILE A 30 -11.56 -14.36 19.98
N ARG A 31 -11.38 -13.91 21.23
CA ARG A 31 -12.47 -13.40 22.06
C ARG A 31 -13.23 -12.30 21.29
N PRO A 32 -14.57 -12.42 21.16
CA PRO A 32 -15.36 -11.40 20.49
C PRO A 32 -15.47 -10.13 21.33
N VAL A 33 -15.92 -9.06 20.68
CA VAL A 33 -16.47 -7.90 21.35
C VAL A 33 -17.97 -8.11 21.55
N VAL A 34 -18.40 -7.78 22.75
CA VAL A 34 -19.78 -7.87 23.22
C VAL A 34 -20.19 -6.44 23.60
N ASP A 35 -21.23 -5.92 22.97
CA ASP A 35 -21.59 -4.50 23.06
C ASP A 35 -22.36 -4.17 24.36
N ASN A 36 -23.05 -5.16 24.96
CA ASN A 36 -23.82 -5.04 26.21
C ASN A 36 -24.21 -6.42 26.82
N ASP A 37 -24.79 -6.40 28.02
CA ASP A 37 -25.26 -7.60 28.76
C ASP A 37 -26.30 -8.46 27.99
N GLU A 38 -27.04 -7.87 27.04
CA GLU A 38 -27.97 -8.63 26.19
C GLU A 38 -27.23 -9.38 25.08
N THR A 39 -26.25 -8.74 24.45
CA THR A 39 -25.37 -9.39 23.46
C THR A 39 -24.47 -10.45 24.08
N GLU A 40 -24.15 -10.37 25.39
CA GLU A 40 -23.40 -11.41 26.08
C GLU A 40 -24.16 -12.74 26.11
N LYS A 41 -25.49 -12.67 26.18
CA LYS A 41 -26.39 -13.82 26.28
C LYS A 41 -26.66 -14.51 24.94
N ASP A 42 -26.35 -13.86 23.81
CA ASP A 42 -26.54 -14.42 22.47
C ASP A 42 -25.24 -14.38 21.64
N PRO A 43 -24.55 -15.53 21.48
CA PRO A 43 -23.35 -15.63 20.66
C PRO A 43 -23.50 -15.21 19.19
N ASN A 44 -24.73 -15.14 18.66
CA ASN A 44 -24.94 -14.66 17.29
C ASN A 44 -24.75 -13.15 17.15
N LEU A 45 -24.82 -12.42 18.26
CA LEU A 45 -24.60 -10.98 18.32
C LEU A 45 -23.14 -10.62 18.62
N TRP A 46 -22.29 -11.62 18.83
CA TRP A 46 -20.86 -11.43 19.07
C TRP A 46 -20.15 -10.95 17.82
N ARG A 47 -19.44 -9.83 17.95
CA ARG A 47 -18.68 -9.24 16.86
C ARG A 47 -17.26 -9.72 16.90
N HIS A 48 -16.79 -10.22 15.76
CA HIS A 48 -15.43 -10.71 15.60
C HIS A 48 -14.67 -9.80 14.63
N ALA A 49 -13.39 -9.62 14.90
CA ALA A 49 -12.50 -8.94 13.97
C ALA A 49 -12.34 -9.77 12.69
N LEU A 50 -12.30 -9.06 11.56
CA LEU A 50 -12.05 -9.67 10.26
C LEU A 50 -10.57 -10.01 10.07
N TYR A 51 -10.32 -11.18 9.50
CA TYR A 51 -9.00 -11.66 9.11
C TYR A 51 -8.98 -11.97 7.62
N VAL A 52 -7.78 -12.00 7.05
CA VAL A 52 -7.55 -12.38 5.67
C VAL A 52 -6.78 -13.68 5.62
N ARG A 53 -7.28 -14.64 4.86
CA ARG A 53 -6.56 -15.85 4.48
C ARG A 53 -6.04 -15.66 3.08
N ILE A 54 -4.73 -15.76 2.94
CA ILE A 54 -4.02 -15.64 1.69
C ILE A 54 -3.46 -17.01 1.36
N THR A 55 -3.77 -17.53 0.18
CA THR A 55 -3.21 -18.79 -0.32
C THR A 55 -2.46 -18.50 -1.61
N PHE A 56 -1.13 -18.69 -1.58
CA PHE A 56 -0.25 -18.61 -2.73
C PHE A 56 0.33 -20.00 -2.98
N ASN A 57 -0.06 -20.62 -4.11
CA ASN A 57 0.41 -21.96 -4.49
C ASN A 57 0.46 -22.97 -3.33
N ARG A 58 -0.69 -23.22 -2.70
CA ARG A 58 -0.88 -24.15 -1.56
C ARG A 58 -0.32 -23.66 -0.22
N LEU A 59 0.65 -22.74 -0.19
CA LEU A 59 1.07 -22.09 1.05
C LEU A 59 0.01 -21.10 1.50
N THR A 60 -0.35 -21.14 2.79
CA THR A 60 -1.40 -20.30 3.35
C THR A 60 -0.87 -19.47 4.50
N ALA A 61 -1.04 -18.17 4.39
CA ALA A 61 -0.81 -17.20 5.45
C ALA A 61 -2.14 -16.62 5.95
N LYS A 62 -2.15 -16.15 7.19
CA LYS A 62 -3.30 -15.49 7.82
C LYS A 62 -2.82 -14.21 8.46
N ILE A 63 -3.43 -13.09 8.10
CA ILE A 63 -3.16 -11.78 8.68
C ILE A 63 -4.46 -11.14 9.16
N LYS A 64 -4.36 -10.19 10.08
CA LYS A 64 -5.51 -9.35 10.45
C LYS A 64 -5.86 -8.45 9.26
N SER A 65 -7.15 -8.26 8.97
CA SER A 65 -7.59 -7.35 7.91
C SER A 65 -7.30 -5.89 8.29
N ALA A 66 -6.76 -5.13 7.34
CA ALA A 66 -6.48 -3.71 7.47
C ALA A 66 -7.76 -2.86 7.53
N THR A 67 -8.91 -3.40 7.09
CA THR A 67 -10.20 -2.70 7.22
C THR A 67 -10.61 -2.44 8.67
N ASN A 68 -10.03 -3.18 9.63
CA ASN A 68 -10.39 -3.17 11.04
C ASN A 68 -11.90 -3.34 11.27
N LEU A 69 -12.61 -4.02 10.35
CA LEU A 69 -14.03 -4.28 10.47
C LEU A 69 -14.28 -5.32 11.58
N TRP A 70 -15.31 -5.04 12.38
CA TRP A 70 -15.87 -5.98 13.35
C TRP A 70 -17.32 -6.27 12.94
N CYS A 71 -17.63 -7.54 12.75
CA CYS A 71 -18.99 -7.95 12.39
C CYS A 71 -19.33 -9.33 12.95
N THR A 72 -20.62 -9.62 13.02
CA THR A 72 -21.17 -10.93 13.33
C THR A 72 -21.06 -11.86 12.13
N VAL A 73 -21.25 -13.16 12.35
CA VAL A 73 -21.28 -14.18 11.27
C VAL A 73 -22.36 -13.87 10.23
N ASN A 74 -23.50 -13.36 10.68
CA ASN A 74 -24.60 -12.99 9.78
C ASN A 74 -24.28 -11.74 8.97
N GLU A 75 -23.76 -10.69 9.63
CA GLU A 75 -23.38 -9.43 8.97
C GLU A 75 -22.31 -9.65 7.88
N LEU A 76 -21.35 -10.55 8.08
CA LEU A 76 -20.34 -10.86 7.04
C LEU A 76 -20.98 -11.40 5.75
N ASN A 77 -22.15 -12.04 5.84
CA ASN A 77 -22.85 -12.59 4.68
C ASN A 77 -23.81 -11.60 4.01
N THR A 78 -24.11 -10.48 4.67
CA THR A 78 -25.07 -9.46 4.22
C THR A 78 -24.45 -8.06 4.34
N LEU A 79 -23.16 -7.93 3.99
CA LEU A 79 -22.46 -6.65 4.01
C LEU A 79 -23.10 -5.67 3.03
N SER A 80 -23.09 -4.38 3.40
CA SER A 80 -23.42 -3.31 2.45
C SER A 80 -22.45 -3.31 1.28
N GLU A 81 -22.87 -2.75 0.15
CA GLU A 81 -22.05 -2.61 -1.04
C GLU A 81 -20.72 -1.88 -0.75
N ASP A 82 -20.77 -0.84 0.09
CA ASP A 82 -19.57 -0.07 0.47
C ASP A 82 -18.55 -0.91 1.25
N LEU A 83 -19.02 -1.75 2.17
CA LEU A 83 -18.13 -2.65 2.90
C LEU A 83 -17.59 -3.75 1.98
N GLN A 84 -18.41 -4.26 1.05
CA GLN A 84 -17.97 -5.24 0.07
C GLN A 84 -16.89 -4.66 -0.86
N LYS A 85 -17.06 -3.42 -1.33
CA LYS A 85 -16.04 -2.67 -2.09
C LYS A 85 -14.74 -2.51 -1.30
N LEU A 86 -14.83 -2.17 -0.02
CA LEU A 86 -13.66 -2.06 0.86
C LEU A 86 -12.89 -3.39 0.98
N LEU A 87 -13.61 -4.50 1.17
CA LEU A 87 -13.02 -5.84 1.22
C LEU A 87 -12.42 -6.26 -0.13
N ASP A 88 -13.04 -5.88 -1.25
CA ASP A 88 -12.51 -6.18 -2.57
C ASP A 88 -11.26 -5.37 -2.89
N ARG A 89 -11.18 -4.11 -2.45
CA ARG A 89 -9.96 -3.29 -2.55
C ARG A 89 -8.80 -3.92 -1.78
N GLU A 90 -9.02 -4.35 -0.53
CA GLU A 90 -7.97 -5.05 0.24
C GLU A 90 -7.55 -6.37 -0.44
N ARG A 91 -8.50 -7.16 -0.97
CA ARG A 91 -8.19 -8.40 -1.70
C ARG A 91 -7.29 -8.12 -2.91
N MET A 92 -7.67 -7.15 -3.73
CA MET A 92 -6.96 -6.80 -4.95
C MET A 92 -5.56 -6.27 -4.66
N PHE A 93 -5.43 -5.40 -3.66
CA PHE A 93 -4.14 -4.92 -3.19
C PHE A 93 -3.25 -6.09 -2.72
N LEU A 94 -3.75 -7.00 -1.88
CA LEU A 94 -2.95 -8.13 -1.38
C LEU A 94 -2.53 -9.07 -2.51
N MET A 95 -3.40 -9.29 -3.50
CA MET A 95 -3.05 -10.09 -4.69
C MET A 95 -1.95 -9.43 -5.53
N ASP A 96 -2.08 -8.12 -5.80
CA ASP A 96 -1.07 -7.34 -6.52
C ASP A 96 0.27 -7.38 -5.76
N HIS A 97 0.24 -7.17 -4.44
CA HIS A 97 1.42 -7.19 -3.58
C HIS A 97 2.16 -8.52 -3.64
N ILE A 98 1.46 -9.65 -3.48
CA ILE A 98 2.06 -10.99 -3.54
C ILE A 98 2.59 -11.29 -4.95
N SER A 99 1.82 -10.93 -5.99
CA SER A 99 2.22 -11.13 -7.38
C SER A 99 3.53 -10.41 -7.70
N ARG A 100 3.67 -9.16 -7.25
CA ARG A 100 4.89 -8.37 -7.43
C ARG A 100 6.04 -8.93 -6.61
N ALA A 101 5.82 -9.28 -5.35
CA ALA A 101 6.83 -9.88 -4.49
C ALA A 101 7.43 -11.14 -5.11
N TYR A 102 6.59 -12.03 -5.63
CA TYR A 102 7.03 -13.24 -6.30
C TYR A 102 7.82 -12.94 -7.58
N THR A 103 7.34 -12.00 -8.40
CA THR A 103 8.02 -11.61 -9.63
C THR A 103 9.42 -11.05 -9.36
N SER A 104 9.56 -10.21 -8.34
CA SER A 104 10.85 -9.68 -7.89
C SER A 104 11.78 -10.78 -7.37
N PHE A 105 11.27 -11.64 -6.47
CA PHE A 105 12.02 -12.77 -5.93
C PHE A 105 12.58 -13.67 -7.05
N VAL A 106 11.76 -14.00 -8.05
CA VAL A 106 12.16 -14.81 -9.19
C VAL A 106 13.19 -14.10 -10.07
N LYS A 107 13.08 -12.78 -10.25
CA LYS A 107 14.04 -11.99 -11.04
C LYS A 107 15.42 -11.95 -10.37
N GLU A 108 15.46 -11.81 -9.05
CA GLU A 108 16.70 -11.69 -8.27
C GLU A 108 17.45 -13.02 -8.11
N ASN A 109 16.73 -14.14 -8.05
CA ASN A 109 17.32 -15.43 -7.70
C ASN A 109 17.47 -16.44 -8.85
N ARG A 110 17.16 -16.05 -10.11
CA ARG A 110 17.28 -16.95 -11.26
C ARG A 110 18.74 -17.17 -11.69
N PRO A 111 19.11 -18.40 -12.13
CA PRO A 111 18.28 -19.58 -12.37
C PRO A 111 18.14 -20.56 -11.19
N TRP A 112 18.61 -20.22 -9.99
CA TRP A 112 18.88 -21.21 -8.92
C TRP A 112 17.71 -21.49 -7.97
N THR A 113 16.63 -20.72 -8.07
CA THR A 113 15.51 -20.79 -7.11
C THR A 113 14.40 -21.72 -7.54
N THR A 114 13.96 -22.56 -6.61
CA THR A 114 12.75 -23.36 -6.72
C THR A 114 11.55 -22.59 -6.16
N MET A 115 10.36 -22.99 -6.60
CA MET A 115 9.12 -22.37 -6.14
C MET A 115 8.89 -22.51 -4.62
N GLU A 116 9.46 -23.54 -4.00
CA GLU A 116 9.31 -23.82 -2.57
C GLU A 116 10.03 -22.80 -1.68
N GLU A 117 10.94 -22.01 -2.26
CA GLU A 117 11.72 -21.02 -1.52
C GLU A 117 10.99 -19.68 -1.33
N PHE A 118 9.93 -19.42 -2.11
CA PHE A 118 9.06 -18.28 -1.86
C PHE A 118 8.03 -18.59 -0.78
N ASP A 119 8.30 -18.12 0.44
CA ASP A 119 7.38 -18.27 1.57
C ASP A 119 6.52 -17.02 1.77
N VAL A 120 5.22 -17.16 1.47
CA VAL A 120 4.23 -16.10 1.69
C VAL A 120 4.07 -15.73 3.17
N ASN A 121 4.41 -16.61 4.11
CA ASN A 121 4.38 -16.28 5.54
C ASN A 121 5.52 -15.31 5.89
N LYS A 122 6.73 -15.54 5.38
CA LYS A 122 7.87 -14.63 5.57
C LYS A 122 7.59 -13.25 4.95
N LEU A 123 7.05 -13.23 3.73
CA LEU A 123 6.65 -11.99 3.08
C LEU A 123 5.68 -11.16 3.93
N LEU A 124 4.76 -11.85 4.61
CA LEU A 124 3.71 -11.21 5.41
C LEU A 124 4.06 -11.08 6.89
N GLU A 125 5.28 -11.45 7.28
CA GLU A 125 5.75 -11.29 8.65
C GLU A 125 5.89 -9.79 8.97
N GLY A 126 5.17 -9.34 10.00
CA GLY A 126 5.13 -7.92 10.35
C GLY A 126 4.43 -7.02 9.34
N PHE A 127 3.68 -7.60 8.38
CA PHE A 127 2.94 -6.83 7.37
C PHE A 127 2.00 -5.79 8.01
N LYS A 128 2.12 -4.54 7.56
CA LYS A 128 1.23 -3.42 7.88
C LYS A 128 0.81 -2.75 6.59
N TYR A 129 -0.48 -2.54 6.41
CA TYR A 129 -1.00 -1.93 5.18
C TYR A 129 -0.49 -0.49 5.02
N GLU A 130 -0.33 0.22 6.12
CA GLU A 130 0.13 1.60 6.19
C GLU A 130 1.53 1.80 5.57
N ASP A 131 2.37 0.77 5.60
CA ASP A 131 3.70 0.79 4.98
C ASP A 131 3.64 0.80 3.44
N TYR A 132 2.47 0.46 2.88
CA TYR A 132 2.14 0.40 1.45
C TYR A 132 1.09 1.43 1.02
N GLU A 133 0.66 2.30 1.94
CA GLU A 133 -0.13 3.47 1.56
C GLU A 133 0.66 4.37 0.60
N LEU A 134 -0.07 5.01 -0.31
CA LEU A 134 0.50 5.80 -1.39
C LEU A 134 1.36 6.96 -0.87
N ASP A 135 1.01 7.60 0.25
CA ASP A 135 1.87 8.60 0.92
C ASP A 135 3.24 8.01 1.29
N THR A 136 3.26 6.84 1.93
CA THR A 136 4.50 6.14 2.29
C THR A 136 5.34 5.82 1.05
N ILE A 137 4.70 5.34 -0.02
CA ILE A 137 5.40 4.99 -1.27
C ILE A 137 5.94 6.23 -1.98
N VAL A 138 5.15 7.30 -2.12
CA VAL A 138 5.59 8.57 -2.74
C VAL A 138 6.78 9.16 -1.97
N ASN A 139 6.74 9.13 -0.63
CA ASN A 139 7.85 9.60 0.18
C ASN A 139 9.13 8.78 -0.04
N LYS A 140 9.01 7.44 -0.11
CA LYS A 140 10.14 6.55 -0.43
C LYS A 140 10.72 6.85 -1.82
N LEU A 141 9.86 7.03 -2.82
CA LEU A 141 10.29 7.33 -4.20
C LEU A 141 11.01 8.69 -4.28
N LEU A 142 10.48 9.73 -3.65
CA LEU A 142 11.14 11.05 -3.59
C LEU A 142 12.52 10.97 -2.94
N ASN A 143 12.64 10.24 -1.83
CA ASN A 143 13.93 10.05 -1.17
C ASN A 143 14.91 9.23 -2.03
N GLN A 144 14.43 8.21 -2.76
CA GLN A 144 15.24 7.46 -3.72
C GLN A 144 15.72 8.34 -4.88
N SER A 145 14.86 9.18 -5.43
CA SER A 145 15.23 10.13 -6.48
C SER A 145 16.28 11.12 -6.00
N MET A 146 16.12 11.63 -4.78
CA MET A 146 17.10 12.53 -4.16
C MET A 146 18.43 11.82 -3.94
N LYS A 147 18.42 10.58 -3.43
CA LYS A 147 19.62 9.77 -3.27
C LYS A 147 20.35 9.55 -4.60
N THR A 148 19.63 9.18 -5.66
CA THR A 148 20.20 8.99 -7.00
C THR A 148 20.81 10.29 -7.54
N TYR A 149 20.14 11.42 -7.33
CA TYR A 149 20.67 12.72 -7.74
C TYR A 149 21.96 13.07 -6.99
N LEU A 150 21.96 12.93 -5.66
CA LEU A 150 23.13 13.21 -4.82
C LEU A 150 24.29 12.29 -5.19
N ALA A 151 24.08 10.99 -5.32
CA ALA A 151 25.14 10.06 -5.70
C ALA A 151 25.81 10.40 -7.05
N LYS A 152 25.06 11.02 -7.97
CA LYS A 152 25.55 11.40 -9.29
C LYS A 152 26.30 12.74 -9.29
N GLU A 153 25.73 13.75 -8.65
CA GLU A 153 26.24 15.13 -8.72
C GLU A 153 27.18 15.47 -7.54
N PHE A 154 27.06 14.74 -6.43
CA PHE A 154 27.77 14.93 -5.15
C PHE A 154 28.15 13.56 -4.54
N PRO A 155 29.05 12.77 -5.17
CA PRO A 155 29.31 11.38 -4.79
C PRO A 155 29.88 11.18 -3.37
N ASP A 156 30.48 12.24 -2.80
CA ASP A 156 31.05 12.21 -1.44
C ASP A 156 30.04 12.61 -0.35
N GLU A 157 28.80 12.97 -0.71
CA GLU A 157 27.78 13.38 0.27
C GLU A 157 27.28 12.18 1.09
N ASP A 158 27.17 12.36 2.40
CA ASP A 158 26.57 11.36 3.28
C ASP A 158 25.05 11.26 3.01
N THR A 159 24.61 10.09 2.55
CA THR A 159 23.20 9.81 2.26
C THR A 159 22.54 8.87 3.27
N SER A 160 23.18 8.62 4.42
CA SER A 160 22.69 7.72 5.48
C SER A 160 21.27 8.04 5.93
N LEU A 161 20.94 9.32 6.14
CA LEU A 161 19.59 9.76 6.52
C LEU A 161 18.54 9.45 5.44
N LEU A 162 18.93 9.46 4.16
CA LEU A 162 18.03 9.05 3.08
C LEU A 162 17.80 7.55 3.11
N ASP A 163 18.83 6.76 3.37
CA ASP A 163 18.71 5.30 3.50
C ASP A 163 17.81 4.91 4.67
N GLU A 164 17.99 5.54 5.82
CA GLU A 164 17.15 5.33 7.00
C GLU A 164 15.69 5.72 6.73
N ALA A 165 15.46 6.84 6.02
CA ALA A 165 14.11 7.26 5.64
C ALA A 165 13.46 6.32 4.61
N ILE A 166 14.21 5.82 3.62
CA ILE A 166 13.73 4.85 2.62
C ILE A 166 13.34 3.53 3.28
N GLN A 167 14.13 3.08 4.27
CA GLN A 167 13.86 1.89 5.07
C GLN A 167 12.73 2.08 6.10
N GLY A 168 12.26 3.31 6.31
CA GLY A 168 11.22 3.62 7.29
C GLY A 168 11.69 3.62 8.74
N ILE A 169 13.01 3.69 8.98
CA ILE A 169 13.61 3.81 10.32
C ILE A 169 13.24 5.16 10.94
N HIS A 170 13.28 6.22 10.13
CA HIS A 170 12.93 7.57 10.55
C HIS A 170 11.74 8.12 9.77
N LYS A 171 10.82 8.77 10.50
CA LYS A 171 9.64 9.42 9.93
C LYS A 171 9.93 10.87 9.55
N VAL A 172 10.98 11.09 8.75
CA VAL A 172 11.34 12.42 8.23
C VAL A 172 10.76 12.57 6.83
N SER A 173 10.09 13.69 6.56
CA SER A 173 9.52 13.95 5.24
C SER A 173 10.60 14.23 4.20
N PRO A 174 10.36 13.89 2.91
CA PRO A 174 11.30 14.24 1.84
C PRO A 174 11.61 15.73 1.77
N LEU A 175 10.64 16.60 2.08
CA LEU A 175 10.83 18.05 2.10
C LEU A 175 11.77 18.50 3.22
N GLU A 176 11.69 17.90 4.41
CA GLU A 176 12.61 18.19 5.52
C GLU A 176 14.04 17.75 5.16
N LEU A 177 14.21 16.57 4.55
CA LEU A 177 15.50 16.09 4.07
C LEU A 177 16.05 16.97 2.95
N LEU A 178 15.23 17.34 1.97
CA LEU A 178 15.61 18.28 0.91
C LEU A 178 16.09 19.60 1.50
N THR A 179 15.38 20.13 2.51
CA THR A 179 15.74 21.37 3.19
C THR A 179 17.07 21.25 3.95
N TYR A 180 17.31 20.09 4.58
CA TYR A 180 18.56 19.79 5.26
C TYR A 180 19.75 19.78 4.28
N TYR A 181 19.69 18.97 3.22
CA TYR A 181 20.76 18.87 2.22
C TYR A 181 20.95 20.18 1.42
N SER A 182 19.91 21.00 1.25
CA SER A 182 20.02 22.30 0.57
C SER A 182 20.92 23.29 1.32
N LYS A 183 21.14 23.10 2.64
CA LYS A 183 22.03 23.96 3.42
C LYS A 183 23.51 23.71 3.10
N THR A 184 23.86 22.49 2.75
CA THR A 184 25.23 22.07 2.39
C THR A 184 25.45 22.07 0.89
N ILE A 185 24.38 21.88 0.10
CA ILE A 185 24.40 21.80 -1.36
C ILE A 185 23.43 22.85 -1.96
N PRO A 186 23.89 24.09 -2.20
CA PRO A 186 23.02 25.16 -2.72
C PRO A 186 22.38 24.86 -4.09
N SER A 187 23.00 24.00 -4.90
CA SER A 187 22.48 23.59 -6.22
C SER A 187 21.36 22.55 -6.17
N LEU A 188 20.98 22.07 -4.98
CA LEU A 188 19.87 21.14 -4.79
C LEU A 188 18.51 21.74 -5.21
N SER A 189 18.43 23.07 -5.35
CA SER A 189 17.29 23.77 -5.95
C SER A 189 16.95 23.24 -7.36
N LYS A 190 17.95 22.88 -8.16
CA LYS A 190 17.74 22.31 -9.50
C LYS A 190 17.05 20.95 -9.46
N PHE A 191 17.33 20.15 -8.43
CA PHE A 191 16.64 18.88 -8.22
C PHE A 191 15.20 19.12 -7.77
N LYS A 192 14.96 20.11 -6.91
CA LYS A 192 13.60 20.52 -6.53
C LYS A 192 12.77 20.94 -7.76
N GLU A 193 13.35 21.73 -8.66
CA GLU A 193 12.72 22.21 -9.90
C GLU A 193 12.39 21.11 -10.91
N LYS A 194 13.04 19.94 -10.82
CA LYS A 194 12.76 18.78 -11.69
C LYS A 194 11.35 18.24 -11.47
N TYR A 195 10.86 18.30 -10.23
CA TYR A 195 9.52 17.88 -9.86
C TYR A 195 8.67 19.12 -9.58
N ALA A 196 7.35 19.03 -9.75
CA ALA A 196 6.47 20.12 -9.37
C ALA A 196 6.71 20.51 -7.89
N ASP A 197 6.66 21.80 -7.56
CA ASP A 197 6.76 22.25 -6.16
C ASP A 197 5.72 21.52 -5.28
N GLU A 198 4.62 21.10 -5.89
CA GLU A 198 3.45 20.56 -5.22
C GLU A 198 3.55 19.08 -4.84
N ILE A 199 4.42 18.29 -5.48
CA ILE A 199 4.67 16.91 -5.03
C ILE A 199 5.40 16.88 -3.69
N TRP A 200 6.21 17.90 -3.40
CA TRP A 200 6.88 18.07 -2.11
C TRP A 200 5.88 18.33 -0.97
N THR A 201 4.68 18.81 -1.30
CA THR A 201 3.57 19.01 -0.37
C THR A 201 2.46 17.96 -0.52
N TRP A 202 2.70 16.88 -1.28
CA TRP A 202 1.73 15.81 -1.55
C TRP A 202 0.97 15.35 -0.32
N LYS A 203 1.68 15.12 0.79
CA LYS A 203 1.11 14.64 2.05
C LYS A 203 -0.08 15.48 2.52
N VAL A 204 -0.02 16.80 2.34
CA VAL A 204 -1.13 17.70 2.70
C VAL A 204 -2.36 17.40 1.85
N HIS A 205 -2.18 17.29 0.53
CA HIS A 205 -3.25 16.97 -0.41
C HIS A 205 -3.83 15.58 -0.17
N TYR A 206 -2.97 14.59 0.08
CA TYR A 206 -3.38 13.21 0.34
C TYR A 206 -4.14 13.07 1.66
N VAL A 207 -3.69 13.70 2.76
CA VAL A 207 -4.41 13.68 4.05
C VAL A 207 -5.78 14.34 3.91
N ASN A 208 -5.87 15.48 3.22
CA ASN A 208 -7.15 16.14 2.97
C ASN A 208 -8.10 15.25 2.15
N PHE A 209 -7.60 14.64 1.08
CA PHE A 209 -8.35 13.66 0.29
C PHE A 209 -8.83 12.47 1.12
N LYS A 210 -7.92 11.82 1.85
CA LYS A 210 -8.22 10.64 2.67
C LYS A 210 -9.31 10.93 3.69
N ASN A 211 -9.24 12.10 4.34
CA ASN A 211 -10.22 12.48 5.36
C ASN A 211 -11.59 12.83 4.79
N THR A 212 -11.66 13.31 3.54
CA THR A 212 -12.90 13.76 2.90
C THR A 212 -13.55 12.71 2.00
N ASN A 213 -12.80 11.69 1.58
CA ASN A 213 -13.30 10.62 0.74
C ASN A 213 -13.64 9.36 1.56
N ALA A 214 -14.92 9.00 1.62
CA ALA A 214 -15.42 7.87 2.41
C ALA A 214 -14.81 6.51 2.00
N GLU A 215 -14.49 6.33 0.71
CA GLU A 215 -13.91 5.10 0.18
C GLU A 215 -12.46 4.92 0.65
N TYR A 216 -11.69 6.01 0.71
CA TYR A 216 -10.27 5.98 1.04
C TYR A 216 -9.97 6.28 2.51
N ASN A 217 -10.91 6.81 3.29
CA ASN A 217 -10.69 7.15 4.69
C ASN A 217 -10.18 5.97 5.53
N ARG A 218 -10.71 4.76 5.29
CA ARG A 218 -10.41 3.57 6.10
C ARG A 218 -9.07 2.91 5.78
N LEU A 219 -8.83 2.57 4.52
CA LEU A 219 -7.61 1.87 4.09
C LEU A 219 -6.54 2.85 3.59
N GLY A 220 -6.89 4.05 3.15
CA GLY A 220 -6.02 4.86 2.30
C GLY A 220 -5.98 4.35 0.87
N ALA A 221 -5.19 5.03 0.04
CA ALA A 221 -4.86 4.57 -1.32
C ALA A 221 -3.54 3.80 -1.28
N SER A 222 -3.40 2.82 -2.15
CA SER A 222 -2.18 2.06 -2.41
C SER A 222 -1.72 2.28 -3.85
N MET A 223 -0.58 1.69 -4.20
CA MET A 223 -0.13 1.68 -5.60
C MET A 223 -1.09 0.94 -6.54
N PHE A 224 -1.81 -0.07 -6.02
CA PHE A 224 -2.86 -0.74 -6.77
C PHE A 224 -3.96 0.26 -7.15
N ASP A 225 -4.40 1.10 -6.21
CA ASP A 225 -5.46 2.07 -6.47
C ASP A 225 -5.03 3.13 -7.51
N LEU A 226 -3.77 3.55 -7.48
CA LEU A 226 -3.22 4.48 -8.47
C LEU A 226 -3.15 3.88 -9.89
N THR A 227 -2.88 2.58 -10.00
CA THR A 227 -2.63 1.91 -11.28
C THR A 227 -3.89 1.33 -11.91
N HIS A 228 -4.78 0.78 -11.10
CA HIS A 228 -5.93 0.01 -11.56
C HIS A 228 -7.25 0.41 -10.89
N GLY A 229 -7.20 1.22 -9.82
CA GLY A 229 -8.38 1.68 -9.11
C GLY A 229 -8.86 3.06 -9.55
N ASP A 230 -9.86 3.56 -8.84
CA ASP A 230 -10.49 4.86 -9.11
C ASP A 230 -9.75 6.05 -8.47
N PHE A 231 -8.58 5.82 -7.87
CA PHE A 231 -7.87 6.82 -7.08
C PHE A 231 -7.64 8.11 -7.85
N LYS A 232 -7.14 8.02 -9.09
CA LYS A 232 -6.82 9.21 -9.90
C LYS A 232 -8.04 10.11 -10.08
N LYS A 233 -9.16 9.50 -10.46
CA LYS A 233 -10.43 10.19 -10.66
C LYS A 233 -10.92 10.80 -9.34
N ALA A 234 -11.02 9.98 -8.29
CA ALA A 234 -11.49 10.40 -6.98
C ALA A 234 -10.62 11.53 -6.38
N PHE A 235 -9.30 11.46 -6.59
CA PHE A 235 -8.36 12.44 -6.10
C PHE A 235 -8.55 13.79 -6.78
N ILE A 236 -8.65 13.81 -8.13
CA ILE A 236 -8.92 15.04 -8.89
C ILE A 236 -10.29 15.63 -8.50
N GLU A 237 -11.32 14.80 -8.43
CA GLU A 237 -12.69 15.24 -8.10
C GLU A 237 -12.84 15.72 -6.65
N SER A 238 -11.92 15.35 -5.75
CA SER A 238 -11.93 15.83 -4.36
C SER A 238 -11.66 17.32 -4.21
N ASN A 239 -11.07 17.96 -5.22
CA ASN A 239 -10.81 19.39 -5.21
C ASN A 239 -11.02 20.03 -6.59
N PRO A 240 -12.29 20.23 -7.01
CA PRO A 240 -12.64 20.66 -8.37
C PRO A 240 -12.01 21.99 -8.81
N THR A 241 -11.73 22.89 -7.86
CA THR A 241 -11.13 24.21 -8.13
C THR A 241 -9.64 24.11 -8.46
N HIS A 242 -9.00 22.97 -8.19
CA HIS A 242 -7.56 22.74 -8.38
C HIS A 242 -7.26 21.50 -9.23
N ASN A 243 -8.17 21.13 -10.15
CA ASN A 243 -8.00 19.93 -10.99
C ASN A 243 -6.64 19.86 -11.70
N SER A 244 -6.18 20.97 -12.30
CA SER A 244 -4.89 21.02 -13.02
C SER A 244 -3.70 20.70 -12.11
N LEU A 245 -3.73 21.17 -10.86
CA LEU A 245 -2.73 20.87 -9.85
C LEU A 245 -2.73 19.38 -9.50
N TYR A 246 -3.91 18.79 -9.26
CA TYR A 246 -4.02 17.39 -8.85
C TYR A 246 -3.64 16.44 -9.99
N ILE A 247 -3.94 16.81 -11.24
CA ILE A 247 -3.46 16.11 -12.44
C ILE A 247 -1.92 16.12 -12.47
N LYS A 248 -1.30 17.30 -12.30
CA LYS A 248 0.16 17.45 -12.30
C LYS A 248 0.82 16.59 -11.21
N ILE A 249 0.24 16.54 -10.01
CA ILE A 249 0.77 15.69 -8.95
C ILE A 249 0.69 14.20 -9.31
N ILE A 250 -0.41 13.76 -9.94
CA ILE A 250 -0.53 12.38 -10.42
C ILE A 250 0.56 12.07 -11.46
N ASP A 251 0.75 12.97 -12.43
CA ASP A 251 1.75 12.81 -13.49
C ASP A 251 3.18 12.71 -12.92
N ASP A 252 3.50 13.51 -11.90
CA ASP A 252 4.78 13.46 -11.22
C ASP A 252 4.97 12.17 -10.42
N ILE A 253 3.94 11.69 -9.72
CA ILE A 253 3.99 10.39 -9.03
C ILE A 253 4.27 9.27 -10.04
N GLN A 254 3.61 9.30 -11.21
CA GLN A 254 3.84 8.32 -12.26
C GLN A 254 5.27 8.42 -12.82
N THR A 255 5.82 9.63 -12.94
CA THR A 255 7.20 9.84 -13.35
C THR A 255 8.17 9.23 -12.34
N LEU A 256 7.98 9.48 -11.03
CA LEU A 256 8.76 8.87 -9.96
C LEU A 256 8.73 7.34 -9.99
N MET A 257 7.54 6.75 -10.21
CA MET A 257 7.40 5.30 -10.34
C MET A 257 8.16 4.72 -11.53
N ASN A 258 8.24 5.45 -12.64
CA ASN A 258 8.97 5.01 -13.83
C ASN A 258 10.49 5.10 -13.63
N GLU A 259 10.96 6.09 -12.87
CA GLU A 259 12.38 6.25 -12.50
C GLU A 259 12.84 5.19 -11.49
N HIS A 260 11.94 4.79 -10.59
CA HIS A 260 12.19 3.81 -9.54
C HIS A 260 11.13 2.72 -9.59
N PRO A 261 11.21 1.78 -10.57
CA PRO A 261 10.20 0.75 -10.75
C PRO A 261 10.17 -0.20 -9.53
N TYR A 262 9.26 0.12 -8.61
CA TYR A 262 9.00 -0.46 -7.28
C TYR A 262 10.25 -0.59 -6.38
N PRO A 263 10.19 -0.13 -5.12
CA PRO A 263 11.27 -0.40 -4.17
C PRO A 263 11.40 -1.92 -3.97
N SER A 264 12.56 -2.46 -4.32
CA SER A 264 12.89 -3.89 -4.39
C SER A 264 12.92 -4.63 -3.05
N ASN A 265 12.65 -3.97 -1.93
CA ASN A 265 12.84 -4.59 -0.63
C ASN A 265 11.55 -5.24 -0.14
N PHE A 266 11.23 -6.40 -0.72
CA PHE A 266 10.39 -7.37 -0.02
C PHE A 266 11.26 -8.05 1.04
N ASN A 267 10.83 -8.01 2.31
CA ASN A 267 11.56 -8.65 3.42
C ASN A 267 11.62 -10.16 3.19
N PHE A 268 12.72 -10.64 2.60
CA PHE A 268 13.07 -12.07 2.50
C PHE A 268 14.33 -12.44 3.29
N ASN A 269 14.91 -11.48 4.04
CA ASN A 269 16.08 -11.68 4.89
C ASN A 269 15.69 -12.22 6.27
#